data_AF-A0A1L9BJH9-F1
#
_entry.id   AF-A0A1L9BJH9-F1
#
_cell.length_a   1.000
_cell.length_b   1.000
_cell.length_c   1.000
_cell.angle_alpha   90.00
_cell.angle_beta   90.00
_cell.angle_gamma   90.00
#
_symmetry.space_group_name_H-M   'P 1'
#
loop_
_entity.id
_entity.type
_entity.pdbx_description
1 polymer ?
#
loop_
_entity_poly.entity_id
_entity_poly.type
_entity_poly.pdbx_seq_one_letter_code
_entity_poly.pdbx_strand_id
1 'polypeptide(L)'
;MERAKRLETLGLVAADTLLARWMAEAPATVFEGAQGVLLDEWRGFHPYTTWSRCTADNALGLIAESGVDLEIERVGVLRSHMVRHGAGPLPTETEELRPLLSEHNTLNDWQGQVRYGWFDAVLARYALDVLGGVDVLAITHLDLLRRLRTWKAAAGYQDGPVTRPAVEPIPSL
;
A
#
# COMPACT_ATOMS: atom_id res chain seq x y z
N MET A 1 30.10 14.30 -11.93
CA MET A 1 30.82 14.99 -10.83
C MET A 1 30.25 16.36 -10.51
N GLU A 2 30.02 17.25 -11.48
CA GLU A 2 29.50 18.61 -11.23
C GLU A 2 28.11 18.63 -10.57
N ARG A 3 27.20 17.73 -10.99
CA ARG A 3 25.87 17.58 -10.38
C ARG A 3 25.90 17.10 -8.92
N ALA A 4 26.88 16.27 -8.55
CA ALA A 4 27.03 15.77 -7.17
C ALA A 4 27.50 16.88 -6.23
N LYS A 5 28.52 17.65 -6.65
CA LYS A 5 28.99 18.83 -5.91
C LYS A 5 27.89 19.87 -5.68
N ARG A 6 26.96 20.00 -6.63
CA ARG A 6 25.79 20.88 -6.48
C ARG A 6 24.86 20.44 -5.35
N LEU A 7 24.69 19.13 -5.11
CA LEU A 7 23.88 18.63 -3.98
C LEU A 7 24.54 18.96 -2.63
N GLU A 8 25.87 18.84 -2.55
CA GLU A 8 26.64 19.23 -1.38
C GLU A 8 26.52 20.74 -1.09
N THR A 9 26.66 21.58 -2.12
CA THR A 9 26.52 23.04 -1.98
C THR A 9 25.11 23.46 -1.56
N LEU A 10 24.09 22.70 -1.97
CA LEU A 10 22.70 22.93 -1.56
C LEU A 10 22.38 22.36 -0.16
N GLY A 11 23.33 21.71 0.51
CA GLY A 11 23.10 21.08 1.82
C GLY A 11 22.13 19.89 1.75
N LEU A 12 21.99 19.26 0.58
CA LEU A 12 21.08 18.13 0.35
C LEU A 12 21.74 16.77 0.62
N VAL A 13 22.99 16.78 1.08
CA VAL A 13 23.72 15.58 1.48
C VAL A 13 23.75 15.57 3.01
N ALA A 14 23.10 14.57 3.59
CA ALA A 14 23.11 14.32 5.02
C ALA A 14 24.35 13.50 5.41
N ALA A 15 24.84 13.70 6.63
CA ALA A 15 25.77 12.76 7.23
C ALA A 15 25.05 11.45 7.58
N ASP A 16 25.74 10.32 7.49
CA ASP A 16 25.17 8.99 7.80
C ASP A 16 24.64 8.89 9.25
N THR A 17 25.12 9.75 10.15
CA THR A 17 24.67 9.83 11.55
C THR A 17 23.37 10.64 11.74
N LEU A 18 22.89 11.32 10.70
CA LEU A 18 21.76 12.25 10.83
C LEU A 18 20.47 11.52 11.21
N LEU A 19 20.20 10.36 10.61
CA LEU A 19 19.01 9.57 10.91
C LEU A 19 19.01 9.09 12.37
N ALA A 20 20.13 8.52 12.84
CA ALA A 20 20.29 8.09 14.23
C ALA A 20 20.04 9.23 15.21
N ARG A 21 20.60 10.42 14.91
CA ARG A 21 20.40 11.62 15.72
C ARG A 21 18.93 12.06 15.74
N TRP A 22 18.26 12.12 14.58
CA TRP A 22 16.85 12.49 14.53
C TRP A 22 15.95 11.53 15.29
N MET A 23 16.20 10.22 15.16
CA MET A 23 15.43 9.21 15.90
C MET A 23 15.64 9.31 17.42
N ALA A 24 16.83 9.70 17.88
CA ALA A 24 17.11 9.90 19.30
C ALA A 24 16.55 11.22 19.88
N GLU A 25 16.48 12.28 19.08
CA GLU A 25 16.05 13.62 19.52
C GLU A 25 14.56 13.87 19.32
N ALA A 26 13.92 13.22 18.35
CA ALA A 26 12.51 13.42 18.05
C ALA A 26 11.61 12.61 19.01
N PRO A 27 10.41 13.13 19.35
CA PRO A 27 9.46 12.39 20.18
C PRO A 27 8.91 11.14 19.47
N ALA A 28 8.86 11.16 18.13
CA ALA A 28 8.51 10.04 17.28
C ALA A 28 9.08 10.26 15.87
N THR A 29 9.47 9.17 15.21
CA THR A 29 9.89 9.17 13.80
C THR A 29 8.97 8.26 13.00
N VAL A 30 8.46 8.75 11.87
CA VAL A 30 7.56 7.99 11.00
C VAL A 30 8.27 7.67 9.70
N PHE A 31 8.35 6.38 9.37
CA PHE A 31 8.80 5.91 8.06
C PHE A 31 7.58 5.73 7.15
N GLU A 32 7.42 6.62 6.18
CA GLU A 32 6.34 6.54 5.20
C GLU A 32 6.69 5.53 4.10
N GLY A 33 5.94 4.43 4.05
CA GLY A 33 6.10 3.41 3.02
C GLY A 33 5.51 3.82 1.67
N ALA A 34 6.17 3.41 0.59
CA ALA A 34 5.63 3.48 -0.76
C ALA A 34 6.12 2.27 -1.59
N GLN A 35 5.31 1.60 -2.41
CA GLN A 35 3.84 1.58 -2.47
C GLN A 35 3.28 0.43 -1.60
N GLY A 36 2.20 -0.24 -2.02
CA GLY A 36 1.62 -1.39 -1.32
C GLY A 36 2.20 -2.73 -1.79
N VAL A 37 2.07 -3.78 -0.95
CA VAL A 37 2.66 -5.12 -1.18
C VAL A 37 2.32 -5.73 -2.54
N LEU A 38 1.11 -5.53 -3.06
CA LEU A 38 0.70 -6.09 -4.36
C LEU A 38 1.41 -5.45 -5.57
N LEU A 39 2.13 -4.35 -5.35
CA LEU A 39 3.01 -3.68 -6.31
C LEU A 39 4.48 -3.98 -6.06
N ASP A 40 4.84 -4.67 -4.99
CA ASP A 40 6.23 -5.02 -4.66
C ASP A 40 6.89 -5.80 -5.80
N GLU A 41 8.17 -5.54 -6.07
CA GLU A 41 8.94 -6.19 -7.14
C GLU A 41 8.93 -7.73 -7.03
N TRP A 42 9.05 -8.26 -5.82
CA TRP A 42 9.25 -9.68 -5.55
C TRP A 42 8.00 -10.37 -5.01
N ARG A 43 7.09 -9.59 -4.41
CA ARG A 43 5.87 -10.07 -3.73
C ARG A 43 4.58 -9.61 -4.40
N GLY A 44 4.66 -8.78 -5.43
CA GLY A 44 3.50 -8.26 -6.14
C GLY A 44 3.10 -9.06 -7.37
N PHE A 45 2.16 -8.50 -8.14
CA PHE A 45 1.69 -9.10 -9.40
C PHE A 45 2.64 -8.82 -10.57
N HIS A 46 3.83 -9.38 -10.57
CA HIS A 46 4.80 -9.21 -11.66
C HIS A 46 4.20 -9.63 -13.02
N PRO A 47 4.42 -8.88 -14.13
CA PRO A 47 5.31 -7.71 -14.30
C PRO A 47 4.64 -6.36 -14.01
N TYR A 48 3.46 -6.34 -13.39
CA TYR A 48 2.69 -5.12 -13.12
C TYR A 48 2.98 -4.55 -11.73
N THR A 49 4.27 -4.40 -11.45
CA THR A 49 4.85 -4.03 -10.15
C THR A 49 5.77 -2.83 -10.29
N THR A 50 6.10 -2.19 -9.18
CA THR A 50 7.24 -1.26 -9.09
C THR A 50 8.54 -2.05 -9.04
N TRP A 51 9.66 -1.36 -9.28
CA TRP A 51 11.02 -1.93 -9.19
C TRP A 51 11.65 -1.61 -7.82
N SER A 52 10.81 -1.65 -6.78
CA SER A 52 11.22 -1.35 -5.41
C SER A 52 10.54 -2.32 -4.43
N ARG A 53 11.16 -2.44 -3.26
CA ARG A 53 10.59 -3.15 -2.12
C ARG A 53 9.56 -2.24 -1.43
N CYS A 54 8.34 -2.72 -1.33
CA CYS A 54 7.20 -2.03 -0.71
C CYS A 54 6.90 -2.55 0.70
N THR A 55 7.73 -3.45 1.23
CA THR A 55 7.64 -3.96 2.61
C THR A 55 8.32 -3.01 3.60
N ALA A 56 8.15 -3.28 4.90
CA ALA A 56 8.82 -2.53 5.96
C ALA A 56 10.35 -2.79 6.04
N ASP A 57 10.88 -3.75 5.27
CA ASP A 57 12.26 -4.23 5.40
C ASP A 57 13.30 -3.12 5.24
N ASN A 58 13.05 -2.16 4.33
CA ASN A 58 13.97 -1.04 4.13
C ASN A 58 14.04 -0.15 5.38
N ALA A 59 12.90 0.17 5.99
CA ALA A 59 12.85 0.98 7.20
C ALA A 59 13.47 0.24 8.39
N LEU A 60 13.16 -1.06 8.55
CA LEU A 60 13.74 -1.89 9.60
C LEU A 60 15.26 -2.02 9.45
N GLY A 61 15.77 -2.12 8.23
CA GLY A 61 17.21 -2.10 7.95
C GLY A 61 17.86 -0.79 8.39
N LEU A 62 17.29 0.36 8.02
CA LEU A 62 17.79 1.67 8.42
C LEU A 62 17.77 1.87 9.95
N ILE A 63 16.73 1.39 10.64
CA ILE A 63 16.64 1.45 12.10
C ILE A 63 17.74 0.57 12.71
N ALA A 64 17.91 -0.67 12.25
CA ALA A 64 18.94 -1.56 12.75
C ALA A 64 20.36 -1.01 12.55
N GLU A 65 20.63 -0.42 11.38
CA GLU A 65 21.92 0.20 11.04
C GLU A 65 22.21 1.45 11.89
N SER A 66 21.17 2.16 12.33
CA SER A 66 21.34 3.37 13.15
C SER A 66 21.87 3.09 14.56
N GLY A 67 21.70 1.85 15.06
CA GLY A 67 22.06 1.46 16.42
C GLY A 67 21.21 2.08 17.53
N VAL A 68 20.14 2.81 17.20
CA VAL A 68 19.21 3.38 18.18
C VAL A 68 18.19 2.32 18.57
N ASP A 69 18.07 2.06 19.87
CA ASP A 69 17.08 1.13 20.43
C ASP A 69 15.78 1.89 20.74
N LEU A 70 14.75 1.67 19.90
CA LEU A 70 13.43 2.28 20.01
C LEU A 70 12.34 1.23 19.84
N GLU A 71 11.20 1.46 20.47
CA GLU A 71 9.99 0.67 20.18
C GLU A 71 9.52 0.95 18.74
N ILE A 72 9.14 -0.12 18.04
CA ILE A 72 8.69 -0.08 16.65
C ILE A 72 7.23 -0.51 16.61
N GLU A 73 6.36 0.33 16.07
CA GLU A 73 4.96 0.01 15.78
C GLU A 73 4.73 0.02 14.26
N ARG A 74 4.30 -1.13 13.71
CA ARG A 74 3.96 -1.28 12.29
C ARG A 74 2.47 -1.03 12.09
N VAL A 75 2.16 0.01 11.32
CA VAL A 75 0.78 0.35 10.94
C VAL A 75 0.50 -0.14 9.52
N GLY A 76 -0.33 -1.16 9.38
CA GLY A 76 -0.87 -1.59 8.09
C GLY A 76 -2.03 -0.69 7.67
N VAL A 77 -2.01 -0.19 6.44
CA VAL A 77 -3.08 0.66 5.91
C VAL A 77 -3.83 -0.07 4.80
N LEU A 78 -5.14 -0.24 4.97
CA LEU A 78 -6.04 -0.83 3.98
C LEU A 78 -7.18 0.14 3.65
N ARG A 79 -7.78 -0.03 2.48
CA ARG A 79 -9.03 0.62 2.10
C ARG A 79 -10.18 -0.37 2.26
N SER A 80 -11.40 0.15 2.44
CA SER A 80 -12.65 -0.62 2.46
C SER A 80 -13.01 -1.32 1.13
N HIS A 81 -12.19 -1.11 0.09
CA HIS A 81 -12.35 -1.58 -1.28
C HIS A 81 -10.96 -1.67 -1.94
N MET A 82 -10.85 -2.33 -3.09
CA MET A 82 -9.60 -2.42 -3.85
C MET A 82 -9.50 -1.31 -4.90
N VAL A 83 -8.30 -0.77 -5.07
CA VAL A 83 -7.98 0.24 -6.09
C VAL A 83 -6.71 -0.16 -6.81
N ARG A 84 -6.70 -0.03 -8.13
CA ARG A 84 -5.51 -0.25 -8.96
C ARG A 84 -5.38 0.86 -9.98
N HIS A 85 -4.18 1.43 -10.08
CA HIS A 85 -3.79 2.28 -11.19
C HIS A 85 -3.07 1.43 -12.23
N GLY A 86 -3.43 1.61 -13.51
CA GLY A 86 -2.79 0.91 -14.62
C GLY A 86 -3.18 -0.56 -14.79
N ALA A 87 -2.37 -1.26 -15.57
CA ALA A 87 -2.61 -2.65 -15.97
C ALA A 87 -2.32 -3.65 -14.85
N GLY A 88 -2.71 -4.91 -15.07
CA GLY A 88 -2.43 -6.05 -14.21
C GLY A 88 -3.63 -6.60 -13.44
N PRO A 89 -3.46 -7.68 -12.67
CA PRO A 89 -4.55 -8.36 -11.98
C PRO A 89 -5.28 -7.47 -10.98
N LEU A 90 -6.60 -7.51 -11.03
CA LEU A 90 -7.50 -6.99 -10.00
C LEU A 90 -8.70 -7.95 -9.95
N PRO A 91 -8.61 -9.06 -9.18
CA PRO A 91 -9.61 -10.12 -9.22
C PRO A 91 -11.02 -9.61 -8.98
N THR A 92 -11.21 -8.79 -7.95
CA THR A 92 -12.51 -8.22 -7.55
C THR A 92 -12.95 -7.01 -8.37
N GLU A 93 -12.34 -6.74 -9.53
CA GLU A 93 -12.66 -5.56 -10.35
C GLU A 93 -14.15 -5.47 -10.69
N THR A 94 -14.73 -4.29 -10.46
CA THR A 94 -16.12 -3.98 -10.80
C THR A 94 -16.25 -2.53 -11.25
N GLU A 95 -17.20 -2.29 -12.16
CA GLU A 95 -17.62 -0.96 -12.56
C GLU A 95 -18.67 -0.37 -11.60
N GLU A 96 -19.26 -1.18 -10.71
CA GLU A 96 -20.29 -0.75 -9.74
C GLU A 96 -19.79 0.36 -8.81
N LEU A 97 -18.50 0.35 -8.45
CA LEU A 97 -17.91 1.31 -7.51
C LEU A 97 -17.47 2.61 -8.19
N ARG A 98 -17.29 2.64 -9.50
CA ARG A 98 -16.74 3.81 -10.23
C ARG A 98 -17.57 5.08 -9.99
N PRO A 99 -18.92 5.08 -10.07
CA PRO A 99 -19.71 6.29 -9.85
C PRO A 99 -19.64 6.84 -8.42
N LEU A 100 -19.21 6.02 -7.46
CA LEU A 100 -19.13 6.38 -6.04
C LEU A 100 -17.73 6.87 -5.64
N LEU A 101 -16.70 6.58 -6.44
CA LEU A 101 -15.30 6.84 -6.09
C LEU A 101 -14.57 7.74 -7.08
N SER A 102 -15.15 8.01 -8.25
CA SER A 102 -14.54 8.85 -9.28
C SER A 102 -14.30 10.29 -8.85
N GLU A 103 -15.03 10.79 -7.84
CA GLU A 103 -14.86 12.15 -7.32
C GLU A 103 -13.48 12.42 -6.70
N HIS A 104 -12.77 11.35 -6.30
CA HIS A 104 -11.45 11.46 -5.66
C HIS A 104 -10.28 11.19 -6.62
N ASN A 105 -10.54 10.73 -7.84
CA ASN A 105 -9.50 10.35 -8.79
C ASN A 105 -9.82 10.84 -10.20
N THR A 106 -9.30 12.01 -10.55
CA THR A 106 -9.29 12.49 -11.93
C THR A 106 -8.23 11.76 -12.74
N LEU A 107 -8.55 11.44 -13.99
CA LEU A 107 -7.56 10.97 -14.96
C LEU A 107 -6.38 11.96 -15.02
N ASN A 108 -5.17 11.43 -14.94
CA ASN A 108 -3.98 12.15 -15.36
C ASN A 108 -3.09 11.23 -16.19
N ASP A 109 -2.28 11.84 -17.05
CA ASP A 109 -1.52 11.14 -18.08
C ASP A 109 -0.49 10.15 -17.51
N TRP A 110 -0.07 10.36 -16.25
CA TRP A 110 0.93 9.53 -15.57
C TRP A 110 0.35 8.31 -14.85
N GLN A 111 -0.86 8.44 -14.29
CA GLN A 111 -1.51 7.40 -13.50
C GLN A 111 -2.46 6.52 -14.32
N GLY A 112 -2.87 6.98 -15.51
CA GLY A 112 -3.80 6.27 -16.38
C GLY A 112 -5.19 6.08 -15.76
N GLN A 113 -5.92 5.07 -16.23
CA GLN A 113 -7.26 4.79 -15.73
C GLN A 113 -7.20 4.10 -14.36
N VAL A 114 -7.93 4.67 -13.39
CA VAL A 114 -8.16 4.03 -12.09
C VAL A 114 -9.22 2.93 -12.24
N ARG A 115 -8.90 1.77 -11.68
CA ARG A 115 -9.75 0.58 -11.64
C ARG A 115 -10.13 0.30 -10.19
N TYR A 116 -11.39 -0.05 -9.97
CA TYR A 116 -11.95 -0.27 -8.64
C TYR A 116 -12.41 -1.72 -8.51
N GLY A 117 -12.29 -2.26 -7.31
CA GLY A 117 -12.76 -3.60 -6.99
C GLY A 117 -13.38 -3.66 -5.61
N TRP A 118 -14.21 -4.67 -5.38
CA TRP A 118 -14.68 -5.00 -4.03
C TRP A 118 -13.51 -5.35 -3.11
N PHE A 119 -13.72 -5.27 -1.80
CA PHE A 119 -12.67 -5.66 -0.86
C PHE A 119 -12.27 -7.11 -1.11
N ASP A 120 -10.98 -7.41 -1.00
CA ASP A 120 -10.44 -8.73 -1.25
C ASP A 120 -9.69 -9.20 -0.01
N ALA A 121 -10.34 -10.03 0.79
CA ALA A 121 -9.80 -10.51 2.05
C ALA A 121 -8.65 -11.51 1.83
N VAL A 122 -8.63 -12.20 0.68
CA VAL A 122 -7.54 -13.11 0.31
C VAL A 122 -6.26 -12.33 0.07
N LEU A 123 -6.32 -11.25 -0.72
CA LEU A 123 -5.16 -10.39 -0.96
C LEU A 123 -4.76 -9.58 0.27
N ALA A 124 -5.72 -9.13 1.08
CA ALA A 124 -5.41 -8.46 2.34
C ALA A 124 -4.66 -9.40 3.29
N ARG A 125 -5.10 -10.66 3.41
CA ARG A 125 -4.39 -11.69 4.20
C ARG A 125 -3.00 -11.94 3.67
N TYR A 126 -2.86 -12.16 2.36
CA TYR A 126 -1.57 -12.33 1.70
C TYR A 126 -0.61 -11.16 2.01
N ALA A 127 -1.08 -9.92 1.91
CA ALA A 127 -0.26 -8.74 2.18
C ALA A 127 0.22 -8.72 3.65
N LEU A 128 -0.66 -9.04 4.60
CA LEU A 128 -0.29 -9.14 6.01
C LEU A 128 0.73 -10.25 6.27
N ASP A 129 0.56 -11.41 5.63
CA ASP A 129 1.48 -12.54 5.77
C ASP A 129 2.88 -12.20 5.22
N VAL A 130 2.94 -11.52 4.06
CA VAL A 130 4.19 -11.03 3.48
C VAL A 130 4.91 -10.03 4.39
N LEU A 131 4.16 -9.17 5.10
CA LEU A 131 4.72 -8.21 6.05
C LEU A 131 5.15 -8.84 7.39
N GLY A 132 4.87 -10.13 7.61
CA GLY A 132 5.06 -10.76 8.91
C GLY A 132 4.14 -10.17 9.99
N GLY A 133 2.93 -9.78 9.58
CA GLY A 133 1.94 -9.09 10.42
C GLY A 133 2.16 -7.57 10.53
N VAL A 134 1.25 -6.94 11.24
CA VAL A 134 1.29 -5.52 11.64
C VAL A 134 0.75 -5.40 13.06
N ASP A 135 1.13 -4.35 13.76
CA ASP A 135 0.73 -4.12 15.15
C ASP A 135 -0.63 -3.41 15.20
N VAL A 136 -0.89 -2.52 14.23
CA VAL A 136 -2.16 -1.82 14.06
C VAL A 136 -2.62 -1.90 12.61
N LEU A 137 -3.94 -2.05 12.40
CA LEU A 137 -4.55 -1.99 11.07
C LEU A 137 -5.46 -0.75 10.95
N ALA A 138 -5.06 0.21 10.12
CA ALA A 138 -5.85 1.37 9.77
C ALA A 138 -6.70 1.07 8.52
N ILE A 139 -8.02 0.97 8.69
CA ILE A 139 -8.97 0.79 7.59
C ILE A 139 -9.56 2.15 7.20
N THR A 140 -9.37 2.54 5.95
CA THR A 140 -9.75 3.85 5.42
C THR A 140 -10.94 3.76 4.45
N HIS A 141 -11.53 4.91 4.13
CA HIS A 141 -12.67 5.05 3.20
C HIS A 141 -13.93 4.28 3.64
N LEU A 142 -14.19 4.22 4.95
CA LEU A 142 -15.38 3.54 5.50
C LEU A 142 -16.67 4.33 5.27
N ASP A 143 -16.58 5.63 4.98
CA ASP A 143 -17.69 6.48 4.56
C ASP A 143 -18.36 5.99 3.27
N LEU A 144 -17.62 5.30 2.38
CA LEU A 144 -18.17 4.59 1.22
C LEU A 144 -19.27 3.60 1.62
N LEU A 145 -19.13 2.92 2.76
CA LEU A 145 -20.08 1.89 3.19
C LEU A 145 -21.49 2.45 3.39
N ARG A 146 -21.61 3.73 3.77
CA ARG A 146 -22.90 4.40 3.94
C ARG A 146 -23.62 4.68 2.62
N ARG A 147 -22.89 4.69 1.50
CA ARG A 147 -23.41 4.96 0.15
C ARG A 147 -23.78 3.66 -0.58
N LEU A 148 -23.39 2.52 -0.03
CA LEU A 148 -23.64 1.21 -0.61
C LEU A 148 -24.92 0.62 -0.04
N ARG A 149 -25.77 0.05 -0.92
CA ARG A 149 -26.88 -0.82 -0.47
C ARG A 149 -26.38 -2.15 0.07
N THR A 150 -25.27 -2.63 -0.48
CA THR A 150 -24.66 -3.91 -0.12
C THR A 150 -23.16 -3.78 -0.32
N TRP A 151 -22.40 -4.17 0.70
CA TRP A 151 -20.95 -4.30 0.59
C TRP A 151 -20.60 -5.77 0.33
N LYS A 152 -19.65 -5.98 -0.58
CA LYS A 152 -19.21 -7.31 -1.01
C LYS A 152 -17.73 -7.44 -0.76
N ALA A 153 -17.27 -8.66 -0.46
CA ALA A 153 -15.85 -8.98 -0.41
C ALA A 153 -15.55 -10.38 -0.94
N ALA A 154 -14.37 -10.56 -1.53
CA ALA A 154 -13.86 -11.88 -1.85
C ALA A 154 -13.26 -12.53 -0.60
N ALA A 155 -13.76 -13.72 -0.26
CA ALA A 155 -13.30 -14.53 0.87
C ALA A 155 -12.47 -15.76 0.44
N GLY A 156 -12.45 -16.08 -0.85
CA GLY A 156 -11.72 -17.20 -1.41
C GLY A 156 -11.67 -17.14 -2.92
N TYR A 157 -10.76 -17.90 -3.53
CA TYR A 157 -10.64 -18.06 -4.98
C TYR A 157 -10.91 -19.52 -5.35
N GLN A 158 -11.42 -19.71 -6.57
CA GLN A 158 -11.64 -21.02 -7.17
C GLN A 158 -10.67 -21.17 -8.36
N ASP A 159 -10.16 -22.38 -8.57
CA ASP A 159 -9.24 -22.66 -9.65
C ASP A 159 -9.87 -22.40 -11.03
N GLY A 160 -9.11 -21.71 -11.90
CA GLY A 160 -9.52 -21.32 -13.25
C GLY A 160 -8.66 -20.16 -13.79
N PRO A 161 -8.84 -19.74 -15.06
CA PRO A 161 -8.27 -18.47 -15.51
C PRO A 161 -8.74 -17.34 -14.58
N VAL A 162 -7.91 -16.31 -14.37
CA VAL A 162 -8.28 -15.12 -13.57
C VAL A 162 -9.56 -14.52 -14.18
N THR A 163 -10.67 -14.89 -13.59
CA THR A 163 -12.02 -14.45 -13.90
C THR A 163 -12.50 -13.73 -12.65
N ARG A 164 -13.46 -12.80 -12.79
CA ARG A 164 -14.01 -12.10 -11.63
C ARG A 164 -14.53 -13.17 -10.65
N PRO A 165 -13.94 -13.31 -9.44
CA PRO A 165 -14.42 -14.30 -8.49
C PRO A 165 -15.85 -13.96 -8.09
N ALA A 166 -16.61 -14.98 -7.69
CA ALA A 166 -17.90 -14.75 -7.07
C ALA A 166 -17.69 -13.91 -5.80
N VAL A 167 -18.16 -12.66 -5.82
CA VAL A 167 -18.08 -11.78 -4.67
C VAL A 167 -19.39 -11.93 -3.89
N GLU A 168 -19.31 -12.51 -2.71
CA GLU A 168 -20.49 -12.72 -1.88
C GLU A 168 -20.84 -11.45 -1.12
N PRO A 169 -22.13 -11.09 -1.04
CA PRO A 169 -22.58 -10.03 -0.16
C PRO A 169 -22.36 -10.45 1.28
N ILE A 170 -21.66 -9.62 2.05
CA ILE A 170 -21.51 -9.85 3.49
C ILE A 170 -22.72 -9.20 4.16
N PRO A 171 -23.45 -9.91 5.04
CA PRO A 171 -24.58 -9.34 5.77
C PRO A 171 -24.17 -8.01 6.41
N SER A 172 -24.98 -6.98 6.22
CA SER A 172 -24.76 -5.70 6.90
C SER A 172 -24.77 -5.90 8.42
N LEU A 173 -23.81 -5.28 9.11
CA LEU A 173 -23.84 -5.12 10.57
C LEU A 173 -25.12 -4.40 11.02
#